data_AF-A0A7L5A7X1-F1
#
_entry.id   AF-A0A7L5A7X1-F1
#
_cell.length_a   1.000
_cell.length_b   1.000
_cell.length_c   1.000
_cell.angle_alpha   90.00
_cell.angle_beta   90.00
_cell.angle_gamma   90.00
#
_symmetry.space_group_name_H-M   'P 1'
#
loop_
_entity.id
_entity.type
_entity.pdbx_description
1 polymer ?
#
loop_
_entity_poly.entity_id
_entity_poly.type
_entity_poly.pdbx_seq_one_letter_code
_entity_poly.pdbx_strand_id
1 'polypeptide(L)'
;MYRPVSRHTVLDVLARLRSLFREMSPATEVERVAQAEREAFYHHLAANMHGPSFHPMPHVIAEASRHFWLTLDGAHQLFGYNLPLMLDYDLQLNQKRTRIIESYPFQRDMLIDLPSRFGEDEVFERNALMAEVIPDWQTDLPIRTIDGKRWQTPGMFYLQIGTEDSLGARIPPGAIASVEPISEEEQLHPDPDKTYLLQFGNGYRCCSCSVSKGKLSLILASGCYVGPHEFRYPGEVRIAGRIRMFAMELPLVRAASLQTLPASRHGAPLILPWQQSSLPELFATKYLRFQRPREDWETIRKVLEDALHINISDRTRRRYRRSTESVPHTGTLIALSLSYVARYTDSLRTLHLIRPERTLYSLDTLLRANRLIDLPEASVRARTPEPEERWDSLRHTWGEWPTLLSIKFPRLQSMRNQVLRLHQSDRFNGLDPLIPAGAALLLEPIEGIPDTREDRSKTDWSRPVYALRTGNEIFCGYLEVNDKHYVLIPHPRKMSQRMTLSQNQVNEVSRVVGIATPA
;
A
#
# COMPACT_ATOMS: atom_id res chain seq x y z
N MET A 1 5.60 -4.97 -17.55
CA MET A 1 6.35 -4.31 -16.45
C MET A 1 7.65 -3.71 -16.96
N TYR A 2 8.40 -4.45 -17.79
CA TYR A 2 9.48 -3.91 -18.61
C TYR A 2 8.93 -3.60 -20.01
N ARG A 3 9.34 -2.46 -20.58
CA ARG A 3 9.14 -2.11 -21.98
C ARG A 3 10.54 -1.94 -22.57
N PRO A 4 10.96 -2.78 -23.54
CA PRO A 4 12.28 -2.65 -24.13
C PRO A 4 12.50 -1.25 -24.68
N VAL A 5 13.57 -0.59 -24.23
CA VAL A 5 13.99 0.72 -24.73
C VAL A 5 15.25 0.53 -25.55
N SER A 6 15.28 1.10 -26.76
CA SER A 6 16.45 0.99 -27.63
C SER A 6 17.63 1.75 -27.03
N ARG A 7 18.86 1.31 -27.32
CA ARG A 7 20.09 2.03 -26.94
C ARG A 7 20.04 3.50 -27.36
N HIS A 8 19.58 3.78 -28.58
CA HIS A 8 19.47 5.14 -29.11
C HIS A 8 18.55 5.99 -28.23
N THR A 9 17.38 5.47 -27.88
CA THR A 9 16.43 6.16 -27.00
C THR A 9 17.03 6.47 -25.63
N VAL A 10 17.73 5.52 -25.01
CA VAL A 10 18.41 5.78 -23.72
C VAL A 10 19.49 6.87 -23.87
N LEU A 11 20.29 6.80 -24.93
CA LEU A 11 21.35 7.77 -25.20
C LEU A 11 20.82 9.16 -25.51
N ASP A 12 19.73 9.28 -26.27
CA ASP A 12 19.10 10.55 -26.60
C ASP A 12 18.55 11.23 -25.33
N VAL A 13 17.89 10.44 -24.48
CA VAL A 13 17.41 10.90 -23.17
C VAL A 13 18.58 11.36 -22.30
N LEU A 14 19.64 10.56 -22.19
CA LEU A 14 20.83 10.92 -21.42
C LEU A 14 21.56 12.14 -21.98
N ALA A 15 21.63 12.29 -23.31
CA ALA A 15 22.24 13.46 -23.96
C ALA A 15 21.44 14.73 -23.66
N ARG A 16 20.11 14.62 -23.63
CA ARG A 16 19.22 15.72 -23.23
C ARG A 16 19.36 16.07 -21.75
N LEU A 17 19.42 15.09 -20.86
CA LEU A 17 19.70 15.33 -19.45
C LEU A 17 21.08 15.98 -19.28
N ARG A 18 22.08 15.49 -20.01
CA ARG A 18 23.43 16.06 -20.01
C ARG A 18 23.43 17.53 -20.46
N SER A 19 22.72 17.89 -21.52
CA SER A 19 22.63 19.28 -21.97
C SER A 19 21.98 20.17 -20.92
N LEU A 20 20.89 19.71 -20.28
CA LEU A 20 20.21 20.43 -19.19
C LEU A 20 21.18 20.79 -18.05
N PHE A 21 22.08 19.87 -17.69
CA PHE A 21 23.06 20.09 -16.62
C PHE A 21 24.31 20.86 -17.05
N ARG A 22 24.64 20.92 -18.35
CA ARG A 22 25.82 21.66 -18.85
C ARG A 22 25.65 23.18 -18.78
N GLU A 23 24.40 23.65 -18.73
CA GLU A 23 24.11 25.08 -18.56
C GLU A 23 24.52 25.60 -17.18
N MET A 24 24.75 24.72 -16.20
CA MET A 24 25.33 25.10 -14.92
C MET A 24 26.81 25.47 -15.10
N SER A 25 27.14 26.75 -14.95
CA SER A 25 28.53 27.14 -14.72
C SER A 25 28.91 26.74 -13.29
N PRO A 26 29.83 25.78 -13.09
CA PRO A 26 30.16 25.31 -11.75
C PRO A 26 30.84 26.43 -10.96
N ALA A 27 30.20 26.89 -9.90
CA ALA A 27 30.69 27.96 -9.04
C ALA A 27 31.67 27.43 -7.99
N THR A 28 31.58 26.14 -7.66
CA THR A 28 32.40 25.48 -6.63
C THR A 28 33.17 24.29 -7.20
N GLU A 29 34.25 23.90 -6.52
CA GLU A 29 35.04 22.71 -6.90
C GLU A 29 34.20 21.42 -6.82
N VAL A 30 33.30 21.35 -5.85
CA VAL A 30 32.35 20.22 -5.70
C VAL A 30 31.47 20.07 -6.94
N GLU A 31 30.98 21.18 -7.49
CA GLU A 31 30.17 21.17 -8.71
C GLU A 31 30.97 20.77 -9.95
N ARG A 32 32.24 21.19 -10.05
CA ARG A 32 33.13 20.77 -11.14
C ARG A 32 33.37 19.27 -11.11
N VAL A 33 33.66 18.71 -9.94
CA VAL A 33 33.84 17.27 -9.76
C VAL A 33 32.56 16.53 -10.12
N ALA A 34 31.40 16.98 -9.63
CA ALA A 34 30.10 16.37 -9.96
C ALA A 34 29.79 16.40 -11.47
N GLN A 35 30.16 17.49 -12.16
CA GLN A 35 30.02 17.61 -13.61
C GLN A 35 30.96 16.65 -14.35
N ALA A 36 32.23 16.56 -13.95
CA ALA A 36 33.20 15.63 -14.53
C ALA A 36 32.77 14.17 -14.34
N GLU A 37 32.30 13.80 -13.14
CA GLU A 37 31.77 12.47 -12.87
C GLU A 37 30.55 12.14 -13.74
N ARG A 38 29.64 13.11 -13.95
CA ARG A 38 28.46 12.93 -14.82
C ARG A 38 28.87 12.67 -16.27
N GLU A 39 29.83 13.43 -16.79
CA GLU A 39 30.35 13.22 -18.16
C GLU A 39 31.05 11.86 -18.28
N ALA A 40 31.88 11.48 -17.29
CA ALA A 40 32.53 10.17 -17.24
C ALA A 40 31.51 9.03 -17.23
N PHE A 41 30.47 9.14 -16.40
CA PHE A 41 29.37 8.17 -16.34
C PHE A 41 28.63 8.05 -17.68
N TYR A 42 28.28 9.18 -18.31
CA TYR A 42 27.63 9.20 -19.62
C TYR A 42 28.46 8.45 -20.67
N HIS A 43 29.75 8.76 -20.77
CA HIS A 43 30.65 8.14 -21.74
C HIS A 43 30.85 6.64 -21.46
N HIS A 44 31.01 6.25 -20.19
CA HIS A 44 31.13 4.86 -19.78
C HIS A 44 29.88 4.06 -20.12
N LEU A 45 28.69 4.58 -19.79
CA LEU A 45 27.43 3.93 -20.09
C LEU A 45 27.22 3.81 -21.60
N ALA A 46 27.53 4.86 -22.37
CA ALA A 46 27.41 4.84 -23.83
C ALA A 46 28.32 3.80 -24.49
N ALA A 47 29.54 3.61 -23.95
CA ALA A 47 30.49 2.61 -24.43
C ALA A 47 30.03 1.17 -24.12
N ASN A 48 29.43 0.93 -22.94
CA ASN A 48 29.11 -0.40 -22.44
C ASN A 48 27.67 -0.88 -22.73
N MET A 49 26.79 -0.01 -23.24
CA MET A 49 25.47 -0.44 -23.72
C MET A 49 25.60 -1.21 -25.03
N HIS A 50 25.55 -2.54 -24.94
CA HIS A 50 25.57 -3.45 -26.08
C HIS A 50 24.26 -4.24 -26.22
N GLY A 51 23.86 -4.49 -27.46
CA GLY A 51 22.70 -5.33 -27.79
C GLY A 51 21.36 -4.59 -27.90
N PRO A 52 20.32 -5.28 -28.41
CA PRO A 52 18.99 -4.69 -28.64
C PRO A 52 18.17 -4.52 -27.35
N SER A 53 18.50 -5.24 -26.27
CA SER A 53 17.82 -5.18 -24.98
C SER A 53 18.85 -5.10 -23.84
N PHE A 54 19.00 -3.92 -23.25
CA PHE A 54 19.96 -3.68 -22.17
C PHE A 54 19.28 -3.80 -20.81
N HIS A 55 19.64 -4.84 -20.05
CA HIS A 55 19.20 -4.99 -18.65
C HIS A 55 20.31 -4.53 -17.70
N PRO A 56 20.26 -3.28 -17.22
CA PRO A 56 21.31 -2.72 -16.36
C PRO A 56 21.42 -3.49 -15.04
N MET A 57 22.59 -3.37 -14.43
CA MET A 57 22.77 -3.73 -13.04
C MET A 57 22.12 -2.67 -12.14
N PRO A 58 21.64 -3.02 -10.93
CA PRO A 58 21.02 -2.06 -10.01
C PRO A 58 21.92 -0.86 -9.67
N HIS A 59 23.24 -1.05 -9.60
CA HIS A 59 24.18 0.05 -9.35
C HIS A 59 24.21 1.07 -10.50
N VAL A 60 24.09 0.63 -11.76
CA VAL A 60 24.02 1.54 -12.92
C VAL A 60 22.78 2.43 -12.84
N ILE A 61 21.65 1.87 -12.38
CA ILE A 61 20.43 2.65 -12.16
C ILE A 61 20.62 3.66 -11.02
N ALA A 62 21.24 3.24 -9.91
CA ALA A 62 21.54 4.12 -8.79
C ALA A 62 22.52 5.26 -9.17
N GLU A 63 23.51 4.97 -10.02
CA GLU A 63 24.43 5.97 -10.57
C GLU A 63 23.71 6.94 -11.51
N ALA A 64 22.85 6.45 -12.42
CA ALA A 64 22.04 7.32 -13.27
C ALA A 64 21.16 8.25 -12.43
N SER A 65 20.51 7.71 -11.40
CA SER A 65 19.79 8.49 -10.39
C SER A 65 20.69 9.57 -9.79
N ARG A 66 21.89 9.21 -9.34
CA ARG A 66 22.84 10.13 -8.70
C ARG A 66 23.27 11.26 -9.61
N HIS A 67 23.74 10.96 -10.81
CA HIS A 67 24.35 11.94 -11.69
C HIS A 67 23.32 12.89 -12.32
N PHE A 68 22.10 12.42 -12.59
CA PHE A 68 21.08 13.20 -13.29
C PHE A 68 19.91 13.64 -12.40
N TRP A 69 20.06 13.54 -11.06
CA TRP A 69 19.04 13.90 -10.08
C TRP A 69 17.67 13.24 -10.31
N LEU A 70 17.67 12.02 -10.86
CA LEU A 70 16.44 11.25 -11.11
C LEU A 70 15.97 10.60 -9.81
N THR A 71 14.66 10.54 -9.60
CA THR A 71 14.03 9.64 -8.63
C THR A 71 14.30 8.19 -9.01
N LEU A 72 14.08 7.26 -8.07
CA LEU A 72 14.27 5.84 -8.26
C LEU A 72 13.44 5.35 -9.45
N ASP A 73 12.17 5.79 -9.52
CA ASP A 73 11.27 5.50 -10.64
C ASP A 73 11.78 6.10 -11.95
N GLY A 74 12.19 7.38 -11.95
CA GLY A 74 12.72 8.02 -13.16
C GLY A 74 13.97 7.32 -13.71
N ALA A 75 14.87 6.87 -12.83
CA ALA A 75 16.05 6.11 -13.22
C ALA A 75 15.71 4.72 -13.74
N HIS A 76 14.67 4.07 -13.22
CA HIS A 76 14.17 2.79 -13.74
C HIS A 76 13.47 2.95 -15.10
N GLN A 77 12.67 4.00 -15.25
CA GLN A 77 11.96 4.35 -16.49
C GLN A 77 12.93 4.63 -17.63
N LEU A 78 14.08 5.27 -17.35
CA LEU A 78 15.16 5.48 -18.32
C LEU A 78 15.57 4.17 -19.01
N PHE A 79 15.56 3.07 -18.27
CA PHE A 79 15.89 1.73 -18.77
C PHE A 79 14.66 0.86 -19.03
N GLY A 80 13.47 1.44 -19.17
CA GLY A 80 12.26 0.73 -19.58
C GLY A 80 11.49 0.01 -18.47
N TYR A 81 11.87 0.15 -17.20
CA TYR A 81 11.13 -0.46 -16.09
C TYR A 81 10.06 0.50 -15.55
N ASN A 82 8.83 0.01 -15.45
CA ASN A 82 7.73 0.72 -14.80
C ASN A 82 7.54 0.14 -13.39
N LEU A 83 8.13 0.81 -12.38
CA LEU A 83 8.03 0.41 -10.98
C LEU A 83 6.60 0.51 -10.41
N PRO A 84 5.76 1.50 -10.77
CA PRO A 84 4.38 1.57 -10.30
C PRO A 84 3.58 0.30 -10.57
N LEU A 85 3.74 -0.31 -11.75
CA LEU A 85 3.08 -1.57 -12.09
C LEU A 85 3.52 -2.75 -11.20
N MET A 86 4.67 -2.67 -10.52
CA MET A 86 5.13 -3.77 -9.66
C MET A 86 4.14 -4.08 -8.54
N LEU A 87 3.50 -3.06 -7.96
CA LEU A 87 2.52 -3.26 -6.91
C LEU A 87 1.31 -4.06 -7.43
N ASP A 88 0.84 -3.77 -8.64
CA ASP A 88 -0.28 -4.51 -9.25
C ASP A 88 0.07 -5.98 -9.46
N TYR A 89 1.26 -6.28 -10.00
CA TYR A 89 1.73 -7.65 -10.16
C TYR A 89 1.93 -8.35 -8.81
N ASP A 90 2.47 -7.66 -7.82
CA ASP A 90 2.64 -8.17 -6.46
C ASP A 90 1.28 -8.53 -5.83
N LEU A 91 0.29 -7.64 -5.91
CA LEU A 91 -1.07 -7.88 -5.42
C LEU A 91 -1.71 -9.08 -6.12
N GLN A 92 -1.58 -9.20 -7.45
CA GLN A 92 -2.14 -10.32 -8.22
C GLN A 92 -1.46 -11.66 -7.89
N LEU A 93 -0.13 -11.70 -7.81
CA LEU A 93 0.64 -12.94 -7.64
C LEU A 93 0.65 -13.43 -6.18
N ASN A 94 0.42 -12.54 -5.22
CA ASN A 94 0.70 -12.78 -3.81
C ASN A 94 -0.49 -12.55 -2.87
N GLN A 95 -1.72 -12.44 -3.39
CA GLN A 95 -2.95 -12.19 -2.60
C GLN A 95 -3.32 -13.26 -1.56
N LYS A 96 -2.83 -14.50 -1.71
CA LYS A 96 -3.23 -15.63 -0.85
C LYS A 96 -2.81 -15.46 0.61
N ARG A 97 -1.67 -14.84 0.86
CA ARG A 97 -0.96 -14.84 2.16
C ARG A 97 -0.74 -13.43 2.66
N THR A 98 -0.93 -13.21 3.97
CA THR A 98 -0.73 -11.91 4.61
C THR A 98 0.72 -11.52 4.53
N ARG A 99 0.99 -10.31 4.04
CA ARG A 99 2.34 -9.89 3.66
C ARG A 99 2.50 -8.39 3.69
N ILE A 100 3.73 -7.94 3.92
CA ILE A 100 4.12 -6.53 3.84
C ILE A 100 4.21 -6.14 2.36
N ILE A 101 3.58 -5.04 1.97
CA ILE A 101 3.51 -4.55 0.59
C ILE A 101 4.36 -3.30 0.38
N GLU A 102 4.70 -3.01 -0.88
CA GLU A 102 5.40 -1.79 -1.23
C GLU A 102 4.57 -0.56 -0.82
N SER A 103 5.20 0.32 -0.05
CA SER A 103 4.59 1.55 0.46
C SER A 103 5.32 2.79 0.01
N TYR A 104 6.44 2.62 -0.69
CA TYR A 104 7.20 3.71 -1.24
C TYR A 104 6.51 4.28 -2.50
N PRO A 105 6.18 5.59 -2.54
CA PRO A 105 5.54 6.19 -3.70
C PRO A 105 6.56 6.38 -4.83
N PHE A 106 6.69 5.41 -5.74
CA PHE A 106 7.63 5.50 -6.88
C PHE A 106 7.37 6.74 -7.75
N GLN A 107 6.11 7.13 -7.95
CA GLN A 107 5.73 8.28 -8.78
C GLN A 107 5.84 9.60 -7.99
N ARG A 108 7.05 9.96 -7.56
CA ARG A 108 7.34 11.07 -6.62
C ARG A 108 6.84 12.46 -7.06
N ASP A 109 6.68 12.66 -8.37
CA ASP A 109 6.17 13.91 -8.96
C ASP A 109 4.69 13.85 -9.34
N MET A 110 3.98 12.75 -9.00
CA MET A 110 2.53 12.68 -9.17
C MET A 110 1.88 13.80 -8.39
N LEU A 111 1.04 14.60 -9.06
CA LEU A 111 0.30 15.67 -8.43
C LEU A 111 -0.91 15.09 -7.68
N ILE A 112 -1.07 15.50 -6.43
CA ILE A 112 -2.11 15.03 -5.51
C ILE A 112 -2.80 16.19 -4.80
N ASP A 113 -4.02 15.94 -4.34
CA ASP A 113 -4.78 16.82 -3.47
C ASP A 113 -4.57 16.44 -1.99
N LEU A 114 -4.33 17.44 -1.16
CA LEU A 114 -4.21 17.31 0.29
C LEU A 114 -5.16 18.27 1.01
N PRO A 115 -5.64 17.95 2.22
CA PRO A 115 -6.42 18.90 3.00
C PRO A 115 -5.61 20.17 3.30
N SER A 116 -6.23 21.35 3.17
CA SER A 116 -5.67 22.61 3.70
C SER A 116 -6.37 23.04 4.99
N ARG A 117 -7.68 22.79 5.09
CA ARG A 117 -8.48 23.18 6.25
C ARG A 117 -9.56 22.13 6.51
N PHE A 118 -9.80 21.85 7.78
CA PHE A 118 -10.91 21.03 8.25
C PHE A 118 -12.14 21.89 8.61
N GLY A 119 -13.34 21.31 8.46
CA GLY A 119 -14.62 21.94 8.80
C GLY A 119 -14.79 22.27 10.29
N GLU A 120 -15.95 22.73 10.71
CA GLU A 120 -16.22 23.05 12.13
C GLU A 120 -16.41 21.78 12.98
N ASP A 121 -16.41 21.91 14.30
CA ASP A 121 -16.47 20.75 15.21
C ASP A 121 -17.79 19.98 15.06
N GLU A 122 -18.91 20.66 14.79
CA GLU A 122 -20.22 20.04 14.58
C GLU A 122 -20.22 19.05 13.41
N VAL A 123 -19.35 19.25 12.41
CA VAL A 123 -19.20 18.32 11.28
C VAL A 123 -18.58 16.99 11.74
N PHE A 124 -17.71 17.03 12.74
CA PHE A 124 -17.08 15.84 13.30
C PHE A 124 -17.99 15.12 14.29
N GLU A 125 -19.03 15.76 14.78
CA GLU A 125 -20.08 15.20 15.66
C GLU A 125 -21.23 14.48 14.93
N ARG A 126 -21.21 14.45 13.58
CA ARG A 126 -22.24 13.79 12.77
C ARG A 126 -21.67 13.08 11.54
N ASN A 127 -22.48 12.24 10.90
CA ASN A 127 -22.12 11.69 9.58
C ASN A 127 -22.00 12.85 8.58
N ALA A 128 -20.88 12.94 7.88
CA ALA A 128 -20.56 14.10 7.06
C ALA A 128 -19.82 13.70 5.78
N LEU A 129 -20.14 14.37 4.68
CA LEU A 129 -19.35 14.20 3.46
C LEU A 129 -17.96 14.81 3.63
N MET A 130 -17.00 14.27 2.88
CA MET A 130 -15.65 14.80 2.86
C MET A 130 -15.60 16.27 2.44
N ALA A 131 -16.56 16.75 1.64
CA ALA A 131 -16.73 18.16 1.30
C ALA A 131 -17.01 19.07 2.51
N GLU A 132 -17.69 18.53 3.53
CA GLU A 132 -17.96 19.24 4.79
C GLU A 132 -16.77 19.09 5.74
N VAL A 133 -16.19 17.89 5.80
CA VAL A 133 -15.03 17.57 6.66
C VAL A 133 -13.79 18.35 6.22
N ILE A 134 -13.58 18.50 4.92
CA ILE A 134 -12.45 19.19 4.28
C ILE A 134 -13.02 20.22 3.28
N PRO A 135 -13.39 21.42 3.74
CA PRO A 135 -13.91 22.47 2.86
C PRO A 135 -12.84 22.97 1.87
N ASP A 136 -11.59 23.09 2.33
CA ASP A 136 -10.48 23.66 1.55
C ASP A 136 -9.35 22.66 1.34
N TRP A 137 -8.74 22.73 0.15
CA TRP A 137 -7.75 21.77 -0.34
C TRP A 137 -6.50 22.49 -0.86
N GLN A 138 -5.34 21.85 -0.68
CA GLN A 138 -4.10 22.14 -1.39
C GLN A 138 -4.06 21.21 -2.60
N THR A 139 -4.25 21.75 -3.80
CA THR A 139 -4.30 20.96 -5.04
C THR A 139 -2.96 20.95 -5.75
N ASP A 140 -2.78 19.99 -6.65
CA ASP A 140 -1.65 19.91 -7.56
C ASP A 140 -0.27 19.88 -6.86
N LEU A 141 -0.20 19.28 -5.68
CA LEU A 141 1.06 19.12 -4.95
C LEU A 141 1.76 17.83 -5.36
N PRO A 142 3.07 17.83 -5.67
CA PRO A 142 3.82 16.60 -5.87
C PRO A 142 3.71 15.66 -4.65
N ILE A 143 3.50 14.36 -4.84
CA ILE A 143 3.33 13.41 -3.73
C ILE A 143 4.55 13.38 -2.80
N ARG A 144 5.75 13.69 -3.30
CA ARG A 144 6.96 13.86 -2.46
C ARG A 144 6.82 14.93 -1.36
N THR A 145 5.84 15.82 -1.45
CA THR A 145 5.59 16.87 -0.46
C THR A 145 5.07 16.34 0.89
N ILE A 146 4.54 15.11 0.93
CA ILE A 146 4.09 14.44 2.17
C ILE A 146 5.24 13.77 2.94
N ASP A 147 6.47 13.84 2.44
CA ASP A 147 7.64 13.33 3.15
C ASP A 147 7.92 14.14 4.41
N GLY A 148 7.70 13.55 5.57
CA GLY A 148 8.13 14.14 6.84
C GLY A 148 7.19 13.87 8.00
N LYS A 149 7.67 14.21 9.19
CA LYS A 149 7.01 13.91 10.48
C LYS A 149 5.63 14.56 10.65
N ARG A 150 5.29 15.55 9.82
CA ARG A 150 3.99 16.24 9.86
C ARG A 150 2.88 15.42 9.19
N TRP A 151 3.21 14.64 8.18
CA TRP A 151 2.25 13.87 7.37
C TRP A 151 2.36 12.36 7.58
N GLN A 152 3.56 11.88 7.91
CA GLN A 152 3.90 10.47 8.08
C GLN A 152 4.31 10.18 9.52
N THR A 153 3.98 8.98 9.99
CA THR A 153 4.47 8.47 11.27
C THR A 153 5.71 7.62 11.03
N PRO A 154 6.85 7.91 11.68
CA PRO A 154 8.09 7.19 11.42
C PRO A 154 7.95 5.68 11.60
N GLY A 155 8.37 4.94 10.56
CA GLY A 155 8.37 3.48 10.60
C GLY A 155 7.02 2.82 10.32
N MET A 156 5.96 3.59 10.03
CA MET A 156 4.72 3.03 9.50
C MET A 156 4.99 2.20 8.23
N PHE A 157 4.26 1.10 8.09
CA PHE A 157 4.31 0.27 6.90
C PHE A 157 2.94 -0.35 6.59
N TYR A 158 2.79 -0.88 5.39
CA TYR A 158 1.52 -1.41 4.90
C TYR A 158 1.61 -2.91 4.67
N LEU A 159 0.48 -3.60 4.86
CA LEU A 159 0.32 -5.01 4.57
C LEU A 159 -0.95 -5.26 3.78
N GLN A 160 -0.96 -6.33 3.01
CA GLN A 160 -2.15 -6.91 2.41
C GLN A 160 -2.54 -8.13 3.25
N ILE A 161 -3.80 -8.20 3.65
CA ILE A 161 -4.36 -9.33 4.40
C ILE A 161 -4.63 -10.46 3.40
N GLY A 162 -4.04 -11.63 3.67
CA GLY A 162 -4.20 -12.81 2.84
C GLY A 162 -5.57 -13.46 2.98
N THR A 163 -6.00 -14.13 1.92
CA THR A 163 -7.24 -14.94 1.91
C THR A 163 -7.14 -16.22 2.74
N GLU A 164 -5.92 -16.73 2.97
CA GLU A 164 -5.70 -18.02 3.63
C GLU A 164 -5.29 -17.87 5.11
N ASP A 165 -4.85 -16.69 5.57
CA ASP A 165 -4.25 -16.53 6.90
C ASP A 165 -4.75 -15.36 7.74
N SER A 166 -5.88 -14.76 7.34
CA SER A 166 -6.62 -13.84 8.20
C SER A 166 -7.23 -14.60 9.40
N LEU A 167 -6.78 -14.28 10.62
CA LEU A 167 -7.15 -15.01 11.86
C LEU A 167 -8.33 -14.42 12.60
N GLY A 168 -9.46 -14.22 11.93
CA GLY A 168 -10.66 -13.72 12.62
C GLY A 168 -10.44 -12.38 13.32
N ALA A 169 -9.44 -11.60 12.89
CA ALA A 169 -9.42 -10.17 13.16
C ALA A 169 -10.69 -9.56 12.55
N ARG A 170 -11.12 -8.40 13.07
CA ARG A 170 -12.19 -7.61 12.44
C ARG A 170 -11.81 -7.06 11.06
N ILE A 171 -10.64 -7.45 10.55
CA ILE A 171 -10.08 -7.04 9.27
C ILE A 171 -10.36 -8.13 8.23
N PRO A 172 -11.13 -7.82 7.18
CA PRO A 172 -11.43 -8.79 6.14
C PRO A 172 -10.21 -9.19 5.30
N PRO A 173 -10.22 -10.41 4.74
CA PRO A 173 -9.24 -10.79 3.73
C PRO A 173 -9.25 -9.88 2.50
N GLY A 174 -8.08 -9.65 1.91
CA GLY A 174 -7.89 -8.75 0.77
C GLY A 174 -7.71 -7.28 1.15
N ALA A 175 -8.02 -6.89 2.39
CA ALA A 175 -7.82 -5.52 2.86
C ALA A 175 -6.33 -5.14 2.90
N ILE A 176 -6.06 -3.84 2.69
CA ILE A 176 -4.75 -3.23 2.92
C ILE A 176 -4.79 -2.54 4.27
N ALA A 177 -3.89 -2.90 5.18
CA ALA A 177 -3.82 -2.33 6.52
C ALA A 177 -2.52 -1.56 6.75
N SER A 178 -2.61 -0.49 7.54
CA SER A 178 -1.45 0.26 8.03
C SER A 178 -1.00 -0.27 9.39
N VAL A 179 0.31 -0.32 9.60
CA VAL A 179 0.93 -0.85 10.81
C VAL A 179 1.86 0.17 11.40
N GLU A 180 1.64 0.46 12.67
CA GLU A 180 2.49 1.28 13.51
C GLU A 180 3.47 0.40 14.29
N PRO A 181 4.78 0.69 14.24
CA PRO A 181 5.74 0.07 15.16
C PRO A 181 5.37 0.36 16.62
N ILE A 182 5.52 -0.65 17.48
CA ILE A 182 5.19 -0.53 18.90
C ILE A 182 6.47 -0.51 19.76
N SER A 183 6.37 0.12 20.94
CA SER A 183 7.46 0.15 21.91
C SER A 183 7.75 -1.24 22.49
N GLU A 184 8.91 -1.40 23.13
CA GLU A 184 9.24 -2.64 23.86
C GLU A 184 8.26 -2.88 25.02
N GLU A 185 7.75 -1.82 25.65
CA GLU A 185 6.76 -1.92 26.71
C GLU A 185 5.43 -2.51 26.21
N GLU A 186 4.91 -2.02 25.08
CA GLU A 186 3.69 -2.56 24.45
C GLU A 186 3.91 -3.97 23.90
N GLN A 187 5.15 -4.33 23.52
CA GLN A 187 5.48 -5.72 23.18
C GLN A 187 5.40 -6.66 24.38
N LEU A 188 5.76 -6.19 25.58
CA LEU A 188 5.69 -6.98 26.81
C LEU A 188 4.26 -7.06 27.36
N HIS A 189 3.49 -5.99 27.19
CA HIS A 189 2.12 -5.85 27.69
C HIS A 189 1.18 -5.35 26.57
N PRO A 190 0.88 -6.19 25.56
CA PRO A 190 -0.03 -5.79 24.49
C PRO A 190 -1.44 -5.59 25.03
N ASP A 191 -2.12 -4.61 24.48
CA ASP A 191 -3.49 -4.26 24.83
C ASP A 191 -4.47 -5.24 24.15
N PRO A 192 -5.25 -6.03 24.92
CA PRO A 192 -6.12 -7.07 24.36
C PRO A 192 -7.22 -6.52 23.45
N ASP A 193 -7.56 -5.22 23.55
CA ASP A 193 -8.59 -4.60 22.73
C ASP A 193 -8.07 -4.15 21.36
N LYS A 194 -6.74 -4.13 21.17
CA LYS A 194 -6.09 -3.69 19.93
C LYS A 194 -5.78 -4.88 19.02
N THR A 195 -5.74 -4.63 17.71
CA THR A 195 -5.31 -5.64 16.73
C THR A 195 -3.82 -5.47 16.43
N TYR A 196 -3.06 -6.56 16.54
CA TYR A 196 -1.63 -6.58 16.26
C TYR A 196 -1.29 -7.38 15.00
N LEU A 197 -0.21 -6.98 14.32
CA LEU A 197 0.46 -7.81 13.32
C LEU A 197 1.42 -8.76 14.03
N LEU A 198 1.12 -10.05 13.96
CA LEU A 198 1.93 -11.12 14.52
C LEU A 198 2.76 -11.78 13.44
N GLN A 199 4.06 -11.85 13.67
CA GLN A 199 5.03 -12.50 12.80
C GLN A 199 5.34 -13.91 13.32
N PHE A 200 5.06 -14.92 12.51
CA PHE A 200 5.35 -16.33 12.79
C PHE A 200 6.41 -16.87 11.84
N GLY A 201 7.04 -18.00 12.13
CA GLY A 201 8.01 -18.61 11.22
C GLY A 201 7.47 -18.94 9.82
N ASN A 202 6.16 -19.16 9.70
CA ASN A 202 5.47 -19.56 8.46
C ASN A 202 4.58 -18.46 7.87
N GLY A 203 4.62 -17.21 8.35
CA GLY A 203 3.76 -16.16 7.81
C GLY A 203 3.54 -14.97 8.73
N TYR A 204 2.54 -14.16 8.38
CA TYR A 204 2.02 -13.06 9.20
C TYR A 204 0.54 -13.29 9.47
N ARG A 205 0.05 -12.78 10.60
CA ARG A 205 -1.36 -12.89 10.98
C ARG A 205 -1.78 -11.65 11.75
N CYS A 206 -3.00 -11.18 11.55
CA CYS A 206 -3.57 -10.09 12.32
C CYS A 206 -4.50 -10.66 13.38
N CYS A 207 -4.28 -10.30 14.65
CA CYS A 207 -5.10 -10.78 15.76
C CYS A 207 -4.89 -9.89 17.00
N SER A 208 -5.90 -9.80 17.86
CA SER A 208 -5.72 -9.33 19.23
C SER A 208 -4.99 -10.40 20.04
N CYS A 209 -4.21 -9.98 21.04
CA CYS A 209 -3.45 -10.93 21.86
C CYS A 209 -3.24 -10.41 23.27
N SER A 210 -2.92 -11.33 24.17
CA SER A 210 -2.45 -11.03 25.51
C SER A 210 -1.17 -11.81 25.80
N VAL A 211 -0.30 -11.25 26.64
CA VAL A 211 0.93 -11.90 27.07
C VAL A 211 0.84 -12.18 28.56
N SER A 212 1.05 -13.45 28.95
CA SER A 212 1.11 -13.84 30.35
C SER A 212 2.09 -14.99 30.53
N LYS A 213 2.92 -14.93 31.59
CA LYS A 213 3.85 -16.01 31.99
C LYS A 213 4.74 -16.53 30.83
N GLY A 214 5.25 -15.63 29.99
CA GLY A 214 6.11 -15.99 28.85
C GLY A 214 5.38 -16.68 27.68
N LYS A 215 4.05 -16.55 27.62
CA LYS A 215 3.22 -17.03 26.52
C LYS A 215 2.40 -15.89 25.93
N LEU A 216 2.26 -15.91 24.61
CA LEU A 216 1.31 -15.09 23.87
C LEU A 216 0.08 -15.92 23.56
N SER A 217 -1.09 -15.45 23.99
CA SER A 217 -2.39 -16.05 23.72
C SER A 217 -3.16 -15.20 22.71
N LEU A 218 -3.70 -15.84 21.67
CA LEU A 218 -4.53 -15.20 20.66
C LEU A 218 -5.96 -14.98 21.20
N ILE A 219 -6.48 -13.78 20.98
CA ILE A 219 -7.88 -13.41 21.26
C ILE A 219 -8.57 -13.28 19.91
N LEU A 220 -9.39 -14.28 19.57
CA LEU A 220 -10.03 -14.38 18.27
C LEU A 220 -11.43 -13.76 18.30
N ALA A 221 -11.77 -12.92 17.32
CA ALA A 221 -13.13 -12.43 17.19
C ALA A 221 -14.06 -13.46 16.51
N SER A 222 -13.51 -14.47 15.83
CA SER A 222 -14.27 -15.56 15.22
C SER A 222 -13.81 -16.94 15.70
N GLY A 223 -14.76 -17.84 15.93
CA GLY A 223 -14.49 -19.24 16.30
C GLY A 223 -14.02 -20.12 15.14
N CYS A 224 -13.65 -19.52 14.01
CA CYS A 224 -13.31 -20.25 12.78
C CYS A 224 -11.83 -20.66 12.69
N TYR A 225 -10.98 -20.20 13.61
CA TYR A 225 -9.56 -20.57 13.60
C TYR A 225 -9.34 -21.96 14.20
N VAL A 226 -8.79 -22.85 13.38
CA VAL A 226 -8.43 -24.21 13.76
C VAL A 226 -6.90 -24.31 13.85
N GLY A 227 -6.32 -23.85 14.96
CA GLY A 227 -4.87 -23.90 15.17
C GLY A 227 -4.45 -23.63 16.62
N PRO A 228 -3.13 -23.58 16.93
CA PRO A 228 -2.65 -23.26 18.27
C PRO A 228 -3.03 -21.83 18.65
N HIS A 229 -3.53 -21.67 19.88
CA HIS A 229 -3.94 -20.37 20.43
C HIS A 229 -2.89 -19.78 21.35
N GLU A 230 -1.96 -20.60 21.86
CA GLU A 230 -0.86 -20.17 22.72
C GLU A 230 0.48 -20.44 22.05
N PHE A 231 1.42 -19.52 22.23
CA PHE A 231 2.77 -19.59 21.68
C PHE A 231 3.78 -19.14 22.74
N ARG A 232 4.99 -19.69 22.70
CA ARG A 232 6.09 -19.19 23.54
C ARG A 232 6.48 -17.78 23.10
N TYR A 233 6.56 -16.87 24.06
CA TYR A 233 6.83 -15.46 23.80
C TYR A 233 7.78 -14.84 24.82
N PRO A 234 8.88 -14.21 24.38
CA PRO A 234 9.33 -14.10 22.98
C PRO A 234 9.87 -15.44 22.42
N GLY A 235 9.84 -15.63 21.09
CA GLY A 235 10.55 -16.73 20.42
C GLY A 235 9.81 -17.40 19.27
N GLU A 236 8.59 -17.91 19.49
CA GLU A 236 7.80 -18.56 18.43
C GLU A 236 7.01 -17.56 17.58
N VAL A 237 6.69 -16.42 18.19
CA VAL A 237 5.97 -15.30 17.60
C VAL A 237 6.62 -13.99 18.01
N ARG A 238 6.52 -13.00 17.13
CA ARG A 238 6.92 -11.61 17.38
C ARG A 238 5.74 -10.70 17.10
N ILE A 239 5.49 -9.73 17.96
CA ILE A 239 4.57 -8.63 17.67
C ILE A 239 5.33 -7.63 16.79
N ALA A 240 4.96 -7.54 15.51
CA ALA A 240 5.64 -6.70 14.52
C ALA A 240 5.19 -5.24 14.56
N GLY A 241 3.98 -5.00 15.06
CA GLY A 241 3.38 -3.68 15.18
C GLY A 241 1.88 -3.77 15.42
N ARG A 242 1.25 -2.62 15.61
CA ARG A 242 -0.18 -2.45 15.83
C ARG A 242 -0.88 -2.02 14.53
N ILE A 243 -2.03 -2.61 14.23
CA ILE A 243 -2.85 -2.14 13.11
C ILE A 243 -3.53 -0.81 13.52
N ARG A 244 -3.47 0.21 12.66
CA ARG A 244 -4.13 1.51 12.90
C ARG A 244 -5.35 1.75 12.04
N MET A 245 -5.28 1.32 10.78
CA MET A 245 -6.42 1.35 9.87
C MET A 245 -6.34 0.21 8.87
N PHE A 246 -7.46 -0.09 8.22
CA PHE A 246 -7.48 -0.87 7.00
C PHE A 246 -8.42 -0.25 5.96
N ALA A 247 -8.14 -0.52 4.69
CA ALA A 247 -8.97 -0.10 3.57
C ALA A 247 -9.15 -1.26 2.59
N MET A 248 -10.28 -1.27 1.89
CA MET A 248 -10.63 -2.33 0.95
C MET A 248 -11.68 -1.86 -0.05
N GLU A 249 -11.76 -2.57 -1.16
CA GLU A 249 -12.85 -2.48 -2.13
C GLU A 249 -14.01 -3.38 -1.69
N LEU A 250 -15.23 -2.96 -2.03
CA LEU A 250 -16.48 -3.65 -1.70
C LEU A 250 -17.37 -3.82 -2.95
N PRO A 251 -18.16 -4.91 -3.01
CA PRO A 251 -18.20 -6.04 -2.09
C PRO A 251 -16.98 -6.94 -2.26
N LEU A 252 -16.60 -7.67 -1.21
CA LEU A 252 -15.58 -8.70 -1.37
C LEU A 252 -16.05 -9.82 -2.28
N VAL A 253 -15.21 -10.16 -3.25
CA VAL A 253 -15.29 -11.46 -3.92
C VAL A 253 -15.08 -12.53 -2.86
N ARG A 254 -16.02 -13.48 -2.74
CA ARG A 254 -15.94 -14.58 -1.75
C ARG A 254 -14.58 -15.25 -1.84
N ALA A 255 -13.77 -15.09 -0.80
CA ALA A 255 -12.54 -15.83 -0.67
C ALA A 255 -12.87 -17.32 -0.50
N ALA A 256 -12.10 -18.18 -1.17
CA ALA A 256 -12.09 -19.61 -0.86
C ALA A 256 -11.80 -19.77 0.65
N SER A 257 -12.48 -20.73 1.27
CA SER A 257 -12.44 -21.01 2.72
C SER A 257 -11.07 -20.75 3.35
N LEU A 258 -11.04 -20.10 4.53
CA LEU A 258 -9.84 -19.96 5.36
C LEU A 258 -9.18 -21.34 5.52
N GLN A 259 -8.11 -21.59 4.78
CA GLN A 259 -7.33 -22.82 4.93
C GLN A 259 -6.38 -22.64 6.11
N THR A 260 -6.30 -23.63 6.98
CA THR A 260 -5.35 -23.59 8.08
C THR A 260 -3.93 -23.51 7.53
N LEU A 261 -3.17 -22.52 7.99
CA LEU A 261 -1.77 -22.44 7.62
C LEU A 261 -1.01 -23.68 8.07
N PRO A 262 -0.11 -24.23 7.23
CA PRO A 262 0.67 -25.39 7.60
C PRO A 262 1.50 -25.11 8.86
N ALA A 263 1.58 -26.08 9.77
CA ALA A 263 2.34 -25.94 11.00
C ALA A 263 3.82 -25.60 10.73
N SER A 264 4.33 -24.56 11.39
CA SER A 264 5.73 -24.14 11.25
C SER A 264 6.64 -25.05 12.09
N ARG A 265 7.23 -26.10 11.50
CA ARG A 265 8.23 -26.94 12.21
C ARG A 265 9.66 -26.39 12.13
N HIS A 266 10.00 -25.61 11.09
CA HIS A 266 11.33 -24.99 10.89
C HIS A 266 11.18 -23.54 10.40
N GLY A 267 10.75 -22.68 11.31
CA GLY A 267 10.29 -21.33 11.01
C GLY A 267 11.37 -20.41 10.44
N ALA A 268 10.99 -19.54 9.51
CA ALA A 268 11.82 -18.41 9.11
C ALA A 268 12.14 -17.52 10.32
N PRO A 269 13.32 -16.87 10.36
CA PRO A 269 13.67 -15.93 11.42
C PRO A 269 12.59 -14.85 11.63
N LEU A 270 12.33 -14.47 12.88
CA LEU A 270 11.35 -13.43 13.27
C LEU A 270 11.94 -12.02 13.12
N ILE A 271 12.43 -11.74 11.92
CA ILE A 271 13.13 -10.52 11.53
C ILE A 271 12.29 -9.84 10.44
N LEU A 272 12.10 -8.52 10.54
CA LEU A 272 11.38 -7.75 9.53
C LEU A 272 12.26 -7.58 8.28
N PRO A 273 11.68 -7.43 7.08
CA PRO A 273 12.44 -7.40 5.83
C PRO A 273 13.56 -6.35 5.79
N TRP A 274 13.34 -5.17 6.37
CA TRP A 274 14.32 -4.08 6.41
C TRP A 274 15.39 -4.23 7.49
N GLN A 275 15.27 -5.22 8.37
CA GLN A 275 16.27 -5.57 9.38
C GLN A 275 17.25 -6.63 8.87
N GLN A 276 17.05 -7.16 7.66
CA GLN A 276 17.95 -8.12 7.04
C GLN A 276 19.24 -7.45 6.63
N SER A 277 20.38 -8.12 6.86
CA SER A 277 21.70 -7.53 6.60
C SER A 277 22.12 -7.69 5.14
N SER A 278 21.58 -8.68 4.43
CA SER A 278 21.96 -9.01 3.06
C SER A 278 20.79 -9.50 2.20
N LEU A 279 20.96 -9.38 0.88
CA LEU A 279 19.98 -9.82 -0.09
C LEU A 279 19.70 -11.35 -0.01
N PRO A 280 20.71 -12.23 0.15
CA PRO A 280 20.45 -13.66 0.28
C PRO A 280 19.66 -14.02 1.54
N GLU A 281 19.92 -13.37 2.67
CA GLU A 281 19.17 -13.58 3.92
C GLU A 281 17.72 -13.14 3.80
N LEU A 282 17.48 -12.00 3.14
CA LEU A 282 16.14 -11.52 2.82
C LEU A 282 15.36 -12.57 2.02
N PHE A 283 15.93 -13.05 0.91
CA PHE A 283 15.28 -14.04 0.05
C PHE A 283 15.14 -15.42 0.70
N ALA A 284 16.13 -15.86 1.49
CA ALA A 284 16.06 -17.11 2.23
C ALA A 284 14.96 -17.06 3.30
N THR A 285 14.93 -16.00 4.11
CA THR A 285 13.88 -15.79 5.14
C THR A 285 12.50 -15.78 4.50
N LYS A 286 12.34 -15.06 3.40
CA LYS A 286 11.07 -14.96 2.67
C LYS A 286 10.64 -16.28 2.04
N TYR A 287 11.57 -17.01 1.43
CA TYR A 287 11.33 -18.34 0.88
C TYR A 287 10.86 -19.34 1.95
N LEU A 288 11.51 -19.34 3.12
CA LEU A 288 11.11 -20.19 4.25
C LEU A 288 9.73 -19.81 4.81
N ARG A 289 9.43 -18.51 4.84
CA ARG A 289 8.18 -17.96 5.40
C ARG A 289 6.97 -18.20 4.50
N PHE A 290 7.13 -18.02 3.20
CA PHE A 290 6.04 -18.08 2.22
C PHE A 290 6.19 -19.27 1.28
N GLN A 291 6.47 -20.45 1.83
CA GLN A 291 6.59 -21.68 1.02
C GLN A 291 5.41 -21.81 0.06
N ARG A 292 5.70 -22.09 -1.21
CA ARG A 292 4.69 -22.22 -2.27
C ARG A 292 4.74 -23.60 -2.91
N PRO A 293 3.59 -24.13 -3.35
CA PRO A 293 3.56 -25.31 -4.20
C PRO A 293 4.25 -25.03 -5.53
N ARG A 294 4.67 -26.10 -6.22
CA ARG A 294 5.37 -26.01 -7.50
C ARG A 294 4.54 -25.32 -8.59
N GLU A 295 3.24 -25.55 -8.61
CA GLU A 295 2.30 -24.96 -9.57
C GLU A 295 2.25 -23.43 -9.46
N ASP A 296 2.21 -22.90 -8.23
CA ASP A 296 2.28 -21.45 -7.98
C ASP A 296 3.61 -20.89 -8.51
N TRP A 297 4.73 -21.59 -8.29
CA TRP A 297 6.04 -21.19 -8.81
C TRP A 297 6.11 -21.14 -10.34
N GLU A 298 5.47 -22.09 -11.01
CA GLU A 298 5.43 -22.15 -12.48
C GLU A 298 4.56 -21.03 -13.05
N THR A 299 3.42 -20.75 -12.43
CA THR A 299 2.53 -19.64 -12.78
C THR A 299 3.23 -18.29 -12.63
N ILE A 300 3.84 -18.04 -11.47
CA ILE A 300 4.59 -16.80 -11.20
C ILE A 300 5.72 -16.63 -12.20
N ARG A 301 6.48 -17.69 -12.47
CA ARG A 301 7.58 -17.64 -13.43
C ARG A 301 7.09 -17.24 -14.80
N LYS A 302 5.99 -17.83 -15.29
CA LYS A 302 5.42 -17.50 -16.60
C LYS A 302 4.99 -16.04 -16.67
N VAL A 303 4.22 -15.57 -15.68
CA VAL A 303 3.75 -14.18 -15.62
C VAL A 303 4.92 -13.19 -15.59
N LEU A 304 5.97 -13.47 -14.81
CA LEU A 304 7.14 -12.59 -14.71
C LEU A 304 8.03 -12.66 -15.95
N GLU A 305 8.17 -13.81 -16.60
CA GLU A 305 8.88 -13.97 -17.87
C GLU A 305 8.20 -13.14 -18.96
N ASP A 306 6.88 -13.20 -19.07
CA ASP A 306 6.09 -12.39 -20.00
C ASP A 306 6.21 -10.88 -19.67
N ALA A 307 6.17 -10.52 -18.39
CA ALA A 307 6.15 -9.12 -17.95
C ALA A 307 7.51 -8.40 -18.00
N LEU A 308 8.61 -9.15 -17.86
CA LEU A 308 9.98 -8.63 -17.75
C LEU A 308 10.89 -9.07 -18.90
N HIS A 309 10.46 -10.01 -19.74
CA HIS A 309 11.26 -10.63 -20.80
C HIS A 309 12.55 -11.30 -20.27
N ILE A 310 12.48 -11.90 -19.06
CA ILE A 310 13.61 -12.57 -18.41
C ILE A 310 13.19 -13.94 -17.90
N ASN A 311 13.95 -14.97 -18.27
CA ASN A 311 13.78 -16.32 -17.75
C ASN A 311 14.69 -16.57 -16.54
N ILE A 312 14.11 -16.86 -15.38
CA ILE A 312 14.85 -17.17 -14.15
C ILE A 312 14.84 -18.68 -13.90
N SER A 313 16.00 -19.31 -14.11
CA SER A 313 16.17 -20.73 -13.81
C SER A 313 16.18 -21.02 -12.30
N ASP A 314 15.88 -22.28 -11.94
CA ASP A 314 16.01 -22.78 -10.57
C ASP A 314 17.40 -22.65 -9.98
N ARG A 315 18.43 -22.73 -10.84
CA ARG A 315 19.81 -22.51 -10.43
C ARG A 315 20.01 -21.07 -9.97
N THR A 316 19.52 -20.10 -10.75
CA THR A 316 19.58 -18.67 -10.43
C THR A 316 18.82 -18.36 -9.14
N ARG A 317 17.59 -18.90 -8.99
CA ARG A 317 16.81 -18.77 -7.75
C ARG A 317 17.55 -19.28 -6.52
N ARG A 318 18.17 -20.46 -6.61
CA ARG A 318 18.96 -21.05 -5.52
C ARG A 318 20.23 -20.27 -5.22
N ARG A 319 20.90 -19.74 -6.25
CA ARG A 319 22.12 -18.93 -6.10
C ARG A 319 21.87 -17.73 -5.20
N TYR A 320 20.84 -16.93 -5.49
CA TYR A 320 20.56 -15.69 -4.75
C TYR A 320 19.86 -15.91 -3.40
N ARG A 321 19.57 -17.15 -2.99
CA ARG A 321 19.19 -17.49 -1.61
C ARG A 321 20.38 -17.93 -0.75
N ARG A 322 21.56 -18.06 -1.34
CA ARG A 322 22.80 -18.45 -0.66
C ARG A 322 23.76 -17.28 -0.69
N SER A 323 24.69 -17.25 0.24
CA SER A 323 25.76 -16.25 0.25
C SER A 323 26.44 -16.24 -1.13
N THR A 324 26.42 -15.10 -1.79
CA THR A 324 26.99 -14.89 -3.11
C THR A 324 27.39 -13.43 -3.24
N GLU A 325 28.57 -13.18 -3.80
CA GLU A 325 29.07 -11.81 -4.05
C GLU A 325 28.41 -11.15 -5.24
N SER A 326 27.82 -11.94 -6.15
CA SER A 326 27.18 -11.40 -7.34
C SER A 326 25.86 -10.73 -7.00
N VAL A 327 25.60 -9.58 -7.60
CA VAL A 327 24.31 -8.90 -7.60
C VAL A 327 23.52 -9.33 -8.85
N PRO A 328 22.21 -9.62 -8.76
CA PRO A 328 21.40 -9.87 -9.96
C PRO A 328 21.20 -8.58 -10.78
N HIS A 329 21.02 -8.72 -12.10
CA HIS A 329 20.53 -7.62 -12.95
C HIS A 329 19.19 -7.09 -12.44
N THR A 330 18.85 -5.83 -12.75
CA THR A 330 17.63 -5.18 -12.22
C THR A 330 16.37 -5.98 -12.48
N GLY A 331 16.13 -6.43 -13.71
CA GLY A 331 14.93 -7.21 -14.00
C GLY A 331 14.90 -8.56 -13.28
N THR A 332 16.06 -9.21 -13.09
CA THR A 332 16.17 -10.40 -12.26
C THR A 332 15.90 -10.09 -10.80
N LEU A 333 16.39 -8.96 -10.27
CA LEU A 333 16.14 -8.54 -8.90
C LEU A 333 14.64 -8.31 -8.65
N ILE A 334 13.98 -7.55 -9.53
CA ILE A 334 12.53 -7.30 -9.49
C ILE A 334 11.76 -8.61 -9.47
N ALA A 335 12.05 -9.51 -10.40
CA ALA A 335 11.38 -10.80 -10.48
C ALA A 335 11.62 -11.67 -9.24
N LEU A 336 12.84 -11.69 -8.68
CA LEU A 336 13.13 -12.41 -7.42
C LEU A 336 12.39 -11.79 -6.23
N SER A 337 12.32 -10.46 -6.13
CA SER A 337 11.59 -9.76 -5.08
C SER A 337 10.11 -10.16 -5.11
N LEU A 338 9.46 -10.06 -6.27
CA LEU A 338 8.04 -10.45 -6.44
C LEU A 338 7.82 -11.93 -6.17
N SER A 339 8.69 -12.79 -6.69
CA SER A 339 8.59 -14.24 -6.52
C SER A 339 8.72 -14.69 -5.06
N TYR A 340 9.58 -14.01 -4.29
CA TYR A 340 9.77 -14.28 -2.86
C TYR A 340 8.88 -13.39 -1.97
N VAL A 341 7.91 -12.64 -2.49
CA VAL A 341 7.03 -11.81 -1.65
C VAL A 341 7.83 -10.78 -0.82
N ALA A 342 8.94 -10.29 -1.38
CA ALA A 342 9.76 -9.23 -0.82
C ALA A 342 9.42 -7.91 -1.51
N ARG A 343 9.45 -6.81 -0.76
CA ARG A 343 9.35 -5.48 -1.37
C ARG A 343 10.62 -5.21 -2.14
N TYR A 344 10.47 -4.56 -3.28
CA TYR A 344 11.63 -4.21 -4.09
C TYR A 344 12.53 -3.20 -3.37
N THR A 345 11.91 -2.28 -2.62
CA THR A 345 12.66 -1.36 -1.76
C THR A 345 13.47 -2.07 -0.67
N ASP A 346 12.98 -3.16 -0.08
CA ASP A 346 13.78 -3.93 0.88
C ASP A 346 15.00 -4.56 0.19
N SER A 347 14.84 -5.08 -1.03
CA SER A 347 15.95 -5.62 -1.81
C SER A 347 17.00 -4.55 -2.14
N LEU A 348 16.58 -3.36 -2.58
CA LEU A 348 17.49 -2.24 -2.81
C LEU A 348 18.17 -1.76 -1.53
N ARG A 349 17.45 -1.78 -0.38
CA ARG A 349 18.02 -1.43 0.93
C ARG A 349 19.13 -2.39 1.34
N THR A 350 18.95 -3.70 1.15
CA THR A 350 20.00 -4.70 1.44
C THR A 350 21.22 -4.58 0.54
N LEU A 351 21.11 -3.85 -0.58
CA LEU A 351 22.22 -3.53 -1.48
C LEU A 351 22.78 -2.12 -1.23
N HIS A 352 22.27 -1.39 -0.24
CA HIS A 352 22.61 0.00 0.05
C HIS A 352 22.39 0.97 -1.13
N LEU A 353 21.38 0.70 -1.96
CA LEU A 353 21.06 1.49 -3.16
C LEU A 353 19.90 2.46 -2.97
N ILE A 354 19.28 2.50 -1.78
CA ILE A 354 18.23 3.48 -1.47
C ILE A 354 18.86 4.74 -0.89
N ARG A 355 18.39 5.88 -1.37
CA ARG A 355 18.74 7.21 -0.87
C ARG A 355 17.49 8.08 -0.67
N PRO A 356 17.55 9.11 0.19
CA PRO A 356 16.48 10.09 0.28
C PRO A 356 16.26 10.80 -1.05
N GLU A 357 15.02 10.87 -1.52
CA GLU A 357 14.67 11.42 -2.85
C GLU A 357 14.00 12.79 -2.79
N ARG A 358 14.19 13.53 -1.70
CA ARG A 358 13.51 14.83 -1.47
C ARG A 358 13.89 15.89 -2.49
N THR A 359 15.12 15.84 -3.00
CA THR A 359 15.68 16.80 -3.96
C THR A 359 15.78 16.24 -5.37
N LEU A 360 15.12 15.11 -5.64
CA LEU A 360 15.19 14.42 -6.93
C LEU A 360 13.89 14.61 -7.70
N TYR A 361 14.00 14.49 -9.03
CA TYR A 361 12.91 14.71 -9.98
C TYR A 361 12.61 13.45 -10.77
N SER A 362 11.35 13.27 -11.17
CA SER A 362 11.00 12.23 -12.14
C SER A 362 11.67 12.49 -13.49
N LEU A 363 11.77 11.42 -14.29
CA LEU A 363 12.32 11.53 -15.64
C LEU A 363 11.49 12.49 -16.49
N ASP A 364 10.16 12.39 -16.43
CA ASP A 364 9.25 13.26 -17.17
C ASP A 364 9.42 14.74 -16.82
N THR A 365 9.59 15.07 -15.54
CA THR A 365 9.83 16.46 -15.11
C THR A 365 11.12 17.01 -15.71
N LEU A 366 12.22 16.25 -15.64
CA LEU A 366 13.51 16.67 -16.22
C LEU A 366 13.45 16.77 -17.75
N LEU A 367 12.70 15.90 -18.42
CA LEU A 367 12.50 15.94 -19.86
C LEU A 367 11.48 16.99 -20.31
N ARG A 368 10.78 17.67 -19.42
CA ARG A 368 9.93 18.83 -19.77
C ARG A 368 10.64 20.16 -19.56
N ALA A 369 11.63 20.20 -18.67
CA ALA A 369 12.44 21.38 -18.44
C ALA A 369 13.34 21.69 -19.65
N ASN A 370 13.43 22.97 -20.01
CA ASN A 370 14.42 23.43 -20.98
C ASN A 370 15.70 23.87 -20.26
N ARG A 371 15.54 24.47 -19.07
CA ARG A 371 16.61 24.90 -18.17
C ARG A 371 16.35 24.38 -16.77
N LEU A 372 17.40 24.25 -15.95
CA LEU A 372 17.24 23.81 -14.57
C LEU A 372 16.41 24.77 -13.71
N ILE A 373 16.41 26.07 -14.05
CA ILE A 373 15.56 27.06 -13.38
C ILE A 373 14.07 26.86 -13.66
N ASP A 374 13.72 26.12 -14.71
CA ASP A 374 12.33 25.77 -15.03
C ASP A 374 11.81 24.61 -14.17
N LEU A 375 12.70 23.93 -13.44
CA LEU A 375 12.29 22.83 -12.57
C LEU A 375 11.44 23.39 -11.42
N PRO A 376 10.32 22.74 -11.09
CA PRO A 376 9.51 23.15 -9.96
C PRO A 376 10.39 23.12 -8.72
N GLU A 377 10.25 24.13 -7.85
CA GLU A 377 11.02 24.18 -6.62
C GLU A 377 10.96 22.82 -5.90
N ALA A 378 12.11 22.18 -5.71
CA ALA A 378 12.20 20.95 -4.92
C ALA A 378 11.67 21.15 -3.49
N SER A 379 11.55 22.41 -3.04
CA SER A 379 11.10 22.83 -1.72
C SER A 379 9.59 23.05 -1.58
N VAL A 380 8.75 22.83 -2.59
CA VAL A 380 7.29 22.89 -2.37
C VAL A 380 6.94 21.90 -1.25
N ARG A 381 6.45 22.43 -0.13
CA ARG A 381 6.08 21.65 1.06
C ARG A 381 4.58 21.77 1.27
N ALA A 382 3.93 20.63 1.47
CA ALA A 382 2.54 20.58 1.89
C ALA A 382 2.42 21.20 3.28
N ARG A 383 1.53 22.18 3.44
CA ARG A 383 1.24 22.81 4.73
C ARG A 383 0.42 21.85 5.59
N THR A 384 0.60 21.86 6.89
CA THR A 384 -0.29 21.12 7.79
C THR A 384 -1.70 21.70 7.72
N PRO A 385 -2.75 20.86 7.70
CA PRO A 385 -4.11 21.37 7.68
C PRO A 385 -4.48 22.12 8.96
N GLU A 386 -5.26 23.18 8.85
CA GLU A 386 -5.78 23.93 10.00
C GLU A 386 -7.19 23.43 10.40
N PRO A 387 -7.53 23.36 11.70
CA PRO A 387 -6.64 23.54 12.86
C PRO A 387 -5.72 22.33 13.08
N GLU A 388 -4.47 22.60 13.49
CA GLU A 388 -3.44 21.56 13.64
C GLU A 388 -3.81 20.50 14.70
N GLU A 389 -4.50 20.89 15.78
CA GLU A 389 -4.95 19.95 16.82
C GLU A 389 -5.87 18.86 16.24
N ARG A 390 -6.73 19.24 15.29
CA ARG A 390 -7.62 18.29 14.62
C ARG A 390 -6.86 17.39 13.66
N TRP A 391 -5.88 17.96 12.95
CA TRP A 391 -4.96 17.16 12.15
C TRP A 391 -4.23 16.12 13.01
N ASP A 392 -3.71 16.51 14.16
CA ASP A 392 -3.01 15.62 15.08
C ASP A 392 -3.91 14.53 15.64
N SER A 393 -5.17 14.85 15.99
CA SER A 393 -6.16 13.86 16.41
C SER A 393 -6.46 12.83 15.32
N LEU A 394 -6.70 13.28 14.08
CA LEU A 394 -6.91 12.38 12.93
C LEU A 394 -5.67 11.54 12.64
N ARG A 395 -4.48 12.15 12.64
CA ARG A 395 -3.22 11.44 12.45
C ARG A 395 -2.98 10.44 13.56
N HIS A 396 -3.36 10.74 14.79
CA HIS A 396 -3.32 9.76 15.87
C HIS A 396 -4.23 8.58 15.52
N THR A 397 -5.51 8.79 15.24
CA THR A 397 -6.46 7.72 14.92
C THR A 397 -6.05 6.86 13.72
N TRP A 398 -5.62 7.49 12.62
CA TRP A 398 -5.32 6.82 11.35
C TRP A 398 -3.85 6.39 11.20
N GLY A 399 -2.97 6.88 12.08
CA GLY A 399 -1.52 6.70 12.03
C GLY A 399 -0.82 7.74 11.16
N GLU A 400 -1.25 7.93 9.92
CA GLU A 400 -0.67 8.91 8.98
C GLU A 400 -1.66 9.28 7.88
N TRP A 401 -1.33 10.28 7.05
CA TRP A 401 -2.04 10.45 5.79
C TRP A 401 -1.69 9.26 4.86
N PRO A 402 -2.67 8.48 4.40
CA PRO A 402 -2.41 7.26 3.65
C PRO A 402 -1.82 7.59 2.27
N THR A 403 -0.50 7.45 2.14
CA THR A 403 0.23 7.76 0.90
C THR A 403 -0.31 6.94 -0.29
N LEU A 404 -0.61 5.65 -0.07
CA LEU A 404 -1.17 4.78 -1.10
C LEU A 404 -2.57 5.23 -1.56
N LEU A 405 -3.36 5.86 -0.69
CA LEU A 405 -4.66 6.44 -1.07
C LEU A 405 -4.45 7.63 -2.03
N SER A 406 -3.45 8.46 -1.76
CA SER A 406 -3.14 9.63 -2.62
C SER A 406 -2.67 9.21 -4.01
N ILE A 407 -1.96 8.09 -4.12
CA ILE A 407 -1.58 7.49 -5.42
C ILE A 407 -2.82 6.99 -6.16
N LYS A 408 -3.76 6.35 -5.46
CA LYS A 408 -4.96 5.77 -6.06
C LYS A 408 -5.98 6.84 -6.47
N PHE A 409 -6.10 7.90 -5.67
CA PHE A 409 -7.04 9.00 -5.87
C PHE A 409 -6.29 10.34 -5.83
N PRO A 410 -5.49 10.65 -6.87
CA PRO A 410 -4.68 11.87 -6.88
C PRO A 410 -5.53 13.14 -6.83
N ARG A 411 -6.75 13.11 -7.40
CA ARG A 411 -7.68 14.24 -7.40
C ARG A 411 -8.80 14.09 -6.37
N LEU A 412 -8.43 13.83 -5.11
CA LEU A 412 -9.38 13.51 -4.05
C LEU A 412 -10.43 14.61 -3.83
N GLN A 413 -10.10 15.88 -4.10
CA GLN A 413 -11.06 16.99 -4.02
C GLN A 413 -12.26 16.77 -4.95
N SER A 414 -12.05 16.20 -6.13
CA SER A 414 -13.15 15.93 -7.08
C SER A 414 -14.14 14.87 -6.57
N MET A 415 -13.71 14.04 -5.63
CA MET A 415 -14.50 12.96 -5.01
C MET A 415 -15.10 13.36 -3.66
N ARG A 416 -14.96 14.62 -3.24
CA ARG A 416 -15.38 15.09 -1.90
C ARG A 416 -16.85 14.86 -1.56
N ASN A 417 -17.71 14.74 -2.59
CA ASN A 417 -19.14 14.45 -2.42
C ASN A 417 -19.48 12.95 -2.46
N GLN A 418 -18.50 12.10 -2.79
CA GLN A 418 -18.64 10.65 -2.87
C GLN A 418 -18.08 9.97 -1.63
N VAL A 419 -17.24 10.64 -0.84
CA VAL A 419 -16.69 10.06 0.39
C VAL A 419 -17.49 10.53 1.60
N LEU A 420 -18.06 9.58 2.32
CA LEU A 420 -18.82 9.80 3.53
C LEU A 420 -18.02 9.35 4.75
N ARG A 421 -17.81 10.23 5.72
CA ARG A 421 -17.27 9.88 7.04
C ARG A 421 -18.40 9.60 8.01
N LEU A 422 -18.31 8.47 8.70
CA LEU A 422 -19.21 8.11 9.79
C LEU A 422 -18.75 8.74 11.13
N HIS A 423 -19.70 9.20 11.93
CA HIS A 423 -19.44 9.73 13.25
C HIS A 423 -18.89 8.66 14.22
N GLN A 424 -18.13 9.08 15.25
CA GLN A 424 -17.54 8.20 16.27
C GLN A 424 -18.55 7.73 17.33
N SER A 425 -19.59 8.51 17.65
CA SER A 425 -20.56 8.12 18.69
C SER A 425 -21.82 7.44 18.16
N ASP A 426 -22.06 7.52 16.84
CA ASP A 426 -23.17 6.82 16.20
C ASP A 426 -22.88 5.32 16.25
N ARG A 427 -23.48 4.63 17.24
CA ARG A 427 -23.68 3.18 17.16
C ARG A 427 -24.56 2.94 15.94
N PHE A 428 -23.92 2.69 14.81
CA PHE A 428 -24.61 2.37 13.56
C PHE A 428 -25.51 1.16 13.83
N ASN A 429 -26.82 1.40 13.97
CA ASN A 429 -27.78 0.42 14.47
C ASN A 429 -28.02 -0.67 13.43
N GLY A 430 -27.09 -1.62 13.42
CA GLY A 430 -27.04 -2.77 12.54
C GLY A 430 -26.24 -2.52 11.29
N LEU A 431 -25.03 -1.99 11.36
CA LEU A 431 -23.94 -2.51 10.51
C LEU A 431 -22.71 -2.83 11.35
N ASP A 432 -22.65 -2.34 12.58
CA ASP A 432 -21.77 -2.79 13.65
C ASP A 432 -21.97 -4.30 13.95
N PRO A 433 -20.91 -5.15 13.91
CA PRO A 433 -19.48 -4.80 13.93
C PRO A 433 -18.77 -4.69 12.58
N LEU A 434 -19.50 -4.77 11.46
CA LEU A 434 -18.93 -4.70 10.11
C LEU A 434 -18.35 -3.31 9.82
N ILE A 435 -19.15 -2.25 9.95
CA ILE A 435 -18.71 -0.88 9.69
C ILE A 435 -18.66 -0.13 11.04
N PRO A 436 -17.46 0.06 11.62
CA PRO A 436 -17.34 0.76 12.89
C PRO A 436 -17.41 2.27 12.70
N ALA A 437 -17.60 2.95 13.83
CA ALA A 437 -17.62 4.40 13.92
C ALA A 437 -16.29 5.01 13.44
N GLY A 438 -16.33 6.19 12.82
CA GLY A 438 -15.15 6.83 12.24
C GLY A 438 -14.70 6.31 10.88
N ALA A 439 -15.36 5.29 10.32
CA ALA A 439 -15.05 4.79 8.98
C ALA A 439 -15.38 5.82 7.88
N ALA A 440 -14.62 5.78 6.79
CA ALA A 440 -14.86 6.52 5.55
C ALA A 440 -15.37 5.55 4.47
N LEU A 441 -16.52 5.87 3.86
CA LEU A 441 -17.19 5.09 2.83
C LEU A 441 -17.08 5.81 1.49
N LEU A 442 -16.67 5.09 0.44
CA LEU A 442 -16.74 5.57 -0.93
C LEU A 442 -18.09 5.14 -1.53
N LEU A 443 -18.87 6.14 -1.95
CA LEU A 443 -20.23 6.01 -2.47
C LEU A 443 -20.23 6.19 -3.99
N GLU A 444 -20.80 5.22 -4.69
CA GLU A 444 -21.10 5.32 -6.12
C GLU A 444 -22.62 5.31 -6.34
N PRO A 445 -23.17 6.23 -7.14
CA PRO A 445 -24.58 6.18 -7.49
C PRO A 445 -24.88 4.88 -8.26
N ILE A 446 -26.03 4.27 -7.99
CA ILE A 446 -26.46 3.07 -8.72
C ILE A 446 -27.08 3.45 -10.07
N GLU A 447 -26.60 2.83 -11.15
CA GLU A 447 -27.23 2.94 -12.46
C GLU A 447 -28.41 1.96 -12.54
N GLY A 448 -29.57 2.43 -12.10
CA GLY A 448 -30.81 1.65 -12.13
C GLY A 448 -30.98 0.73 -10.91
N ILE A 449 -31.95 -0.17 -11.04
CA ILE A 449 -32.42 -1.00 -9.94
C ILE A 449 -31.51 -2.23 -9.79
N PRO A 450 -30.82 -2.41 -8.65
CA PRO A 450 -29.93 -3.55 -8.44
C PRO A 450 -30.73 -4.85 -8.27
N ASP A 451 -30.24 -5.93 -8.88
CA ASP A 451 -30.77 -7.27 -8.62
C ASP A 451 -30.26 -7.80 -7.28
N THR A 452 -31.08 -7.66 -6.24
CA THR A 452 -30.72 -8.09 -4.88
C THR A 452 -30.91 -9.60 -4.65
N ARG A 453 -31.37 -10.38 -5.64
CA ARG A 453 -31.70 -11.80 -5.45
C ARG A 453 -30.46 -12.64 -5.16
N GLU A 454 -29.38 -12.42 -5.92
CA GLU A 454 -28.11 -13.11 -5.72
C GLU A 454 -27.43 -12.70 -4.41
N ASP A 455 -27.63 -11.44 -4.00
CA ASP A 455 -27.03 -10.86 -2.79
C ASP A 455 -27.58 -11.46 -1.50
N ARG A 456 -28.80 -12.01 -1.50
CA ARG A 456 -29.38 -12.69 -0.31
C ARG A 456 -28.55 -13.87 0.16
N SER A 457 -27.83 -14.51 -0.75
CA SER A 457 -26.96 -15.63 -0.41
C SER A 457 -25.63 -15.18 0.19
N LYS A 458 -25.24 -13.90 0.02
CA LYS A 458 -23.96 -13.33 0.45
C LYS A 458 -24.05 -12.89 1.92
N THR A 459 -22.92 -12.93 2.62
CA THR A 459 -22.83 -12.60 4.05
C THR A 459 -21.67 -11.64 4.32
N ASP A 460 -21.79 -10.88 5.42
CA ASP A 460 -20.76 -9.95 5.90
C ASP A 460 -20.23 -9.03 4.77
N TRP A 461 -18.92 -8.89 4.65
CA TRP A 461 -18.23 -8.05 3.66
C TRP A 461 -18.44 -8.43 2.20
N SER A 462 -18.96 -9.63 1.92
CA SER A 462 -19.28 -10.05 0.55
C SER A 462 -20.65 -9.57 0.09
N ARG A 463 -21.50 -9.14 1.03
CA ARG A 463 -22.84 -8.62 0.71
C ARG A 463 -22.74 -7.12 0.41
N PRO A 464 -23.27 -6.64 -0.73
CA PRO A 464 -23.21 -5.21 -1.06
C PRO A 464 -23.90 -4.35 -0.01
N VAL A 465 -23.21 -3.30 0.43
CA VAL A 465 -23.74 -2.29 1.35
C VAL A 465 -24.19 -1.09 0.53
N TYR A 466 -25.33 -0.51 0.92
CA TYR A 466 -25.93 0.64 0.29
C TYR A 466 -26.09 1.76 1.32
N ALA A 467 -26.01 3.01 0.87
CA ALA A 467 -26.22 4.22 1.66
C ALA A 467 -27.32 5.07 1.02
N LEU A 468 -28.24 5.58 1.83
CA LEU A 468 -29.26 6.53 1.45
C LEU A 468 -29.12 7.78 2.30
N ARG A 469 -29.14 8.94 1.65
CA ARG A 469 -29.14 10.24 2.33
C ARG A 469 -30.54 10.82 2.30
N THR A 470 -31.10 11.11 3.48
CA THR A 470 -32.40 11.79 3.62
C THR A 470 -32.18 13.06 4.42
N GLY A 471 -31.99 14.19 3.73
CA GLY A 471 -31.62 15.46 4.36
C GLY A 471 -30.23 15.39 5.01
N ASN A 472 -30.20 15.53 6.35
CA ASN A 472 -28.98 15.44 7.16
C ASN A 472 -28.73 14.04 7.73
N GLU A 473 -29.68 13.13 7.58
CA GLU A 473 -29.55 11.76 8.06
C GLU A 473 -29.02 10.85 6.96
N ILE A 474 -28.16 9.91 7.33
CA ILE A 474 -27.61 8.92 6.41
C ILE A 474 -27.86 7.53 6.98
N PHE A 475 -28.50 6.71 6.15
CA PHE A 475 -28.85 5.33 6.46
C PHE A 475 -28.00 4.41 5.60
N CYS A 476 -27.28 3.47 6.22
CA CYS A 476 -26.59 2.42 5.47
C CYS A 476 -27.16 1.06 5.84
N GLY A 477 -27.16 0.13 4.89
CA GLY A 477 -27.69 -1.21 5.13
C GLY A 477 -27.58 -2.10 3.91
N TYR A 478 -28.26 -3.23 4.00
CA TYR A 478 -28.45 -4.13 2.87
C TYR A 478 -29.77 -3.82 2.19
N LEU A 479 -29.74 -3.73 0.86
CA LEU A 479 -30.95 -3.52 0.08
C LEU A 479 -31.61 -4.88 -0.20
N GLU A 480 -32.90 -5.00 0.08
CA GLU A 480 -33.72 -6.17 -0.23
C GLU A 480 -35.02 -5.78 -0.92
N VAL A 481 -35.50 -6.63 -1.84
CA VAL A 481 -36.85 -6.50 -2.43
C VAL A 481 -37.85 -7.31 -1.62
N ASN A 482 -38.94 -6.68 -1.16
CA ASN A 482 -40.08 -7.32 -0.50
C ASN A 482 -41.38 -6.96 -1.22
N ASP A 483 -42.03 -7.93 -1.87
CA ASP A 483 -43.37 -7.82 -2.49
C ASP A 483 -43.64 -6.47 -3.22
N LYS A 484 -42.71 -6.08 -4.10
CA LYS A 484 -42.66 -4.84 -4.93
C LYS A 484 -42.04 -3.58 -4.30
N HIS A 485 -41.61 -3.62 -3.05
CA HIS A 485 -40.94 -2.49 -2.40
C HIS A 485 -39.46 -2.79 -2.14
N TYR A 486 -38.63 -1.76 -2.21
CA TYR A 486 -37.25 -1.83 -1.76
C TYR A 486 -37.19 -1.53 -0.27
N VAL A 487 -36.41 -2.30 0.46
CA VAL A 487 -36.24 -2.14 1.89
C VAL A 487 -34.75 -2.08 2.19
N LEU A 488 -34.33 -1.02 2.85
CA LEU A 488 -32.98 -0.92 3.42
C LEU A 488 -33.03 -1.53 4.82
N ILE A 489 -32.33 -2.66 4.97
CA ILE A 489 -32.35 -3.47 6.18
C ILE A 489 -30.99 -3.34 6.88
N PRO A 490 -30.97 -2.98 8.17
CA PRO A 490 -29.75 -3.09 8.95
C PRO A 490 -29.32 -4.55 9.09
N HIS A 491 -28.03 -4.79 9.25
CA HIS A 491 -27.32 -6.04 9.50
C HIS A 491 -28.23 -7.13 10.09
N PRO A 492 -28.33 -8.31 9.45
CA PRO A 492 -29.30 -9.35 9.77
C PRO A 492 -29.33 -9.78 11.23
N ARG A 493 -28.23 -9.58 11.96
CA ARG A 493 -28.07 -9.91 13.38
C ARG A 493 -28.66 -8.88 14.35
N LYS A 494 -29.07 -7.69 13.91
CA LYS A 494 -29.75 -6.69 14.75
C LYS A 494 -31.20 -6.52 14.25
N MET A 495 -32.18 -6.73 15.13
CA MET A 495 -33.61 -6.49 14.85
C MET A 495 -33.97 -4.99 14.88
N SER A 496 -33.19 -4.13 14.20
CA SER A 496 -33.50 -2.70 14.08
C SER A 496 -34.57 -2.43 13.00
N GLN A 497 -35.10 -1.20 13.01
CA GLN A 497 -36.11 -0.71 12.06
C GLN A 497 -35.66 -0.92 10.60
N ARG A 498 -36.53 -1.57 9.82
CA ARG A 498 -36.42 -1.66 8.36
C ARG A 498 -36.94 -0.36 7.76
N MET A 499 -36.21 0.22 6.83
CA MET A 499 -36.66 1.40 6.10
C MET A 499 -37.23 0.98 4.75
N THR A 500 -38.53 1.19 4.54
CA THR A 500 -39.14 0.96 3.22
C THR A 500 -38.88 2.17 2.34
N LEU A 501 -38.37 1.95 1.14
CA LEU A 501 -38.00 2.97 0.17
C LEU A 501 -39.09 3.11 -0.88
N SER A 502 -39.47 4.36 -1.16
CA SER A 502 -40.23 4.71 -2.36
C SER A 502 -39.36 4.57 -3.62
N GLN A 503 -39.98 4.47 -4.80
CA GLN A 503 -39.27 4.38 -6.07
C GLN A 503 -38.29 5.54 -6.30
N ASN A 504 -38.65 6.76 -5.87
CA ASN A 504 -37.80 7.93 -6.00
C ASN A 504 -36.57 7.83 -5.08
N GLN A 505 -36.76 7.38 -3.84
CA GLN A 505 -35.65 7.18 -2.89
C GLN A 505 -34.69 6.08 -3.36
N VAL A 506 -35.17 5.07 -4.07
CA VAL A 506 -34.28 4.04 -4.65
C VAL A 506 -33.28 4.65 -5.62
N ASN A 507 -33.68 5.66 -6.41
CA ASN A 507 -32.77 6.36 -7.33
C ASN A 507 -31.72 7.24 -6.61
N GLU A 508 -31.94 7.56 -5.33
CA GLU A 508 -31.02 8.34 -4.50
C GLU A 508 -30.08 7.45 -3.67
N VAL A 509 -30.27 6.13 -3.69
CA VAL A 509 -29.37 5.19 -3.03
C VAL A 509 -28.02 5.19 -3.74
N SER A 510 -26.95 5.16 -2.96
CA SER A 510 -25.59 4.91 -3.46
C SER A 510 -25.09 3.57 -2.96
N ARG A 511 -24.32 2.87 -3.78
CA ARG A 511 -23.60 1.67 -3.37
C ARG A 511 -22.29 2.06 -2.68
N VAL A 512 -21.96 1.37 -1.59
CA VAL A 512 -20.64 1.47 -0.97
C VAL A 512 -19.68 0.55 -1.73
N VAL A 513 -18.71 1.15 -2.41
CA VAL A 513 -17.72 0.43 -3.25
C VAL A 513 -16.32 0.39 -2.63
N GLY A 514 -16.11 1.16 -1.57
CA GLY A 514 -14.87 1.16 -0.81
C GLY A 514 -15.10 1.60 0.62
N ILE A 515 -14.25 1.11 1.51
CA ILE A 515 -14.26 1.50 2.92
C ILE A 515 -12.82 1.65 3.42
N ALA A 516 -12.61 2.63 4.28
CA ALA A 516 -11.42 2.78 5.08
C ALA A 516 -11.82 2.98 6.55
N THR A 517 -11.19 2.23 7.45
CA THR A 517 -11.67 2.03 8.81
C THR A 517 -10.50 2.11 9.81
N PRO A 518 -10.62 2.90 10.90
CA PRO A 518 -9.67 2.80 12.02
C PRO A 518 -9.82 1.45 12.75
N ALA A 519 -8.71 0.87 13.19
CA ALA A 519 -8.61 -0.52 13.67
C ALA A 519 -8.40 -0.67 15.18
#